data_AF-A0A1J3HY49-F1
#
_entry.id   AF-A0A1J3HY49-F1
#
_cell.length_a   1.000
_cell.length_b   1.000
_cell.length_c   1.000
_cell.angle_alpha   90.00
_cell.angle_beta   90.00
_cell.angle_gamma   90.00
#
_symmetry.space_group_name_H-M   'P 1'
#
loop_
_entity.id
_entity.type
_entity.pdbx_description
1 polymer ?
#
loop_
_entity_poly.entity_id
_entity_poly.type
_entity_poly.pdbx_seq_one_letter_code
_entity_poly.pdbx_strand_id
1 'polypeptide(L)'
;ALRSPREYPVIPLLDEIMEMLTRWFHKRRAKIAKHTDPLTKKVEKKIARRTEKAKYLIAYQVDDDIFQVKGDKYECVVDLRRRTCSCRKFYKME
;
A
#
# COMPACT_ATOMS: atom_id res chain seq x y z
N ALA A 1 26.63 28.01 29.83
CA ALA A 1 27.24 26.83 29.17
C ALA A 1 26.34 26.40 28.03
N LEU A 2 26.86 26.36 26.79
CA LEU A 2 26.14 25.87 25.62
C LEU A 2 25.96 24.35 25.77
N ARG A 3 24.72 23.89 25.91
CA ARG A 3 24.42 22.45 26.05
C ARG A 3 24.76 21.73 24.75
N SER A 4 25.27 20.51 24.87
CA SER A 4 25.66 19.69 23.72
C SER A 4 24.46 19.37 22.81
N PRO A 5 24.63 19.20 21.48
CA PRO A 5 23.55 18.97 20.51
C PRO A 5 22.68 17.71 20.72
N ARG A 6 22.96 16.90 21.76
CA ARG A 6 22.29 15.62 22.05
C ARG A 6 20.94 15.78 22.79
N GLU A 7 20.45 16.99 22.99
CA GLU A 7 19.15 17.29 23.62
C GLU A 7 18.05 17.69 22.62
N TYR A 8 18.15 17.30 21.35
CA TYR A 8 17.00 17.48 20.45
C TYR A 8 15.93 16.41 20.74
N PRO A 9 14.67 16.78 20.98
CA PRO A 9 13.56 15.85 21.18
C PRO A 9 13.13 15.25 19.83
N VAL A 10 14.05 14.54 19.17
CA VAL A 10 13.78 13.81 17.94
C VAL A 10 12.70 12.76 18.20
N ILE A 11 12.73 12.12 19.37
CA ILE A 11 11.75 11.11 19.77
C ILE A 11 10.35 11.73 19.94
N PRO A 12 10.13 12.77 20.77
CA PRO A 12 8.82 13.42 20.86
C PRO A 12 8.27 13.96 19.53
N LEU A 13 9.13 14.52 18.67
CA LEU A 13 8.72 14.98 17.34
C LEU A 13 8.24 13.82 16.45
N LEU A 14 8.97 12.70 16.47
CA LEU A 14 8.57 11.51 15.72
C LEU A 14 7.26 10.93 16.27
N ASP A 15 7.08 10.90 17.58
CA ASP A 15 5.86 10.44 18.22
C ASP A 15 4.65 11.28 17.79
N GLU A 16 4.80 12.61 17.74
CA GLU A 16 3.75 13.52 17.27
C GLU A 16 3.41 13.26 15.80
N ILE A 17 4.42 13.09 14.93
CA ILE A 17 4.22 12.75 13.52
C ILE A 17 3.51 11.40 13.37
N MET A 18 3.95 10.37 14.11
CA MET A 18 3.32 9.05 14.08
C MET A 18 1.87 9.11 14.55
N GLU A 19 1.57 9.89 15.58
CA GLU A 19 0.22 10.05 16.11
C GLU A 19 -0.69 10.78 15.10
N MET A 20 -0.17 11.85 14.47
CA MET A 20 -0.88 12.56 13.39
C MET A 20 -1.19 11.63 12.22
N LEU A 21 -0.19 10.89 11.74
CA LEU A 21 -0.37 9.94 10.64
C LEU A 21 -1.36 8.85 11.01
N THR A 22 -1.24 8.25 12.19
CA THR A 22 -2.12 7.18 12.67
C THR A 22 -3.56 7.65 12.75
N ARG A 23 -3.80 8.85 13.32
CA ARG A 23 -5.14 9.46 13.36
C ARG A 23 -5.70 9.74 11.97
N TRP A 24 -4.88 10.27 11.06
CA TRP A 24 -5.29 10.54 9.68
C TRP A 24 -5.67 9.24 8.94
N PHE A 25 -4.83 8.21 9.03
CA PHE A 25 -5.10 6.90 8.43
C PHE A 25 -6.35 6.25 9.01
N HIS A 26 -6.53 6.32 10.33
CA HIS A 26 -7.72 5.78 11.00
C HIS A 26 -8.99 6.48 10.49
N LYS A 27 -9.03 7.81 10.49
CA LYS A 27 -10.17 8.60 9.99
C LYS A 27 -10.46 8.28 8.53
N ARG A 28 -9.43 8.18 7.69
CA ARG A 28 -9.58 7.83 6.27
C ARG A 28 -10.16 6.42 6.09
N ARG A 29 -9.66 5.42 6.82
CA ARG A 29 -10.17 4.05 6.79
C ARG A 29 -11.63 3.98 7.24
N ALA A 30 -11.98 4.65 8.35
CA ALA A 30 -13.35 4.71 8.84
C ALA A 30 -14.30 5.38 7.83
N LYS A 31 -13.84 6.44 7.13
CA LYS A 31 -14.62 7.08 6.07
C LYS A 31 -14.84 6.17 4.86
N ILE A 32 -13.80 5.47 4.41
CA ILE A 32 -13.89 4.51 3.30
C ILE A 32 -14.81 3.33 3.65
N ALA A 33 -14.75 2.82 4.89
CA ALA A 33 -15.59 1.72 5.33
C ALA A 33 -17.09 2.06 5.30
N LYS A 34 -17.45 3.33 5.46
CA LYS A 34 -18.84 3.83 5.37
C LYS A 34 -19.25 4.25 3.95
N HIS A 35 -18.35 4.17 2.98
CA HIS A 35 -18.60 4.63 1.61
C HIS A 35 -19.49 3.61 0.88
N THR A 36 -20.77 3.95 0.72
CA THR A 36 -21.75 3.15 -0.03
C THR A 36 -22.00 3.68 -1.43
N ASP A 37 -21.50 4.88 -1.74
CA ASP A 37 -21.72 5.50 -3.05
C ASP A 37 -21.02 4.71 -4.16
N PRO A 38 -21.58 4.72 -5.38
CA PRO A 38 -20.91 4.18 -6.55
C PRO A 38 -19.54 4.83 -6.75
N LEU A 39 -18.60 4.05 -7.27
CA LEU A 39 -17.30 4.59 -7.63
C LEU A 39 -17.48 5.62 -8.76
N THR A 40 -16.61 6.64 -8.79
CA THR A 40 -16.64 7.57 -9.93
C THR A 40 -16.38 6.80 -11.23
N LYS A 41 -17.03 7.21 -12.33
CA LYS A 41 -16.85 6.60 -13.67
C LYS A 41 -15.37 6.41 -14.06
N LYS A 42 -14.50 7.33 -13.64
CA LYS A 42 -13.04 7.24 -13.88
C LYS A 42 -12.40 6.08 -13.12
N VAL A 43 -12.78 5.88 -11.86
CA VAL A 43 -12.27 4.78 -11.03
C VAL A 43 -12.82 3.44 -11.52
N GLU A 44 -14.11 3.36 -11.84
CA GLU A 44 -14.72 2.15 -12.41
C GLU A 44 -14.01 1.72 -13.70
N LYS A 45 -13.81 2.64 -14.66
CA LYS A 45 -13.05 2.36 -15.88
C LYS A 45 -11.62 1.88 -15.58
N LYS A 46 -10.97 2.44 -14.56
CA LYS A 46 -9.62 2.02 -14.15
C LYS A 46 -9.61 0.61 -13.57
N ILE A 47 -10.61 0.26 -12.77
CA ILE A 47 -10.78 -1.09 -12.21
C ILE A 47 -11.08 -2.07 -13.34
N ALA A 48 -12.08 -1.81 -14.17
CA ALA A 48 -12.45 -2.67 -15.31
C ALA A 48 -11.24 -2.98 -16.21
N ARG A 49 -10.45 -1.96 -16.57
CA ARG A 49 -9.21 -2.14 -17.35
C ARG A 49 -8.17 -3.02 -16.64
N ARG A 50 -8.06 -2.92 -15.31
CA ARG A 50 -7.13 -3.74 -14.52
C ARG A 50 -7.64 -5.17 -14.39
N THR A 51 -8.94 -5.35 -14.18
CA THR A 51 -9.60 -6.67 -14.13
C THR A 51 -9.42 -7.41 -15.45
N GLU A 52 -9.62 -6.74 -16.59
CA GLU A 52 -9.42 -7.37 -17.90
C GLU A 52 -7.99 -7.88 -18.07
N LYS A 53 -6.99 -7.10 -17.65
CA LYS A 53 -5.59 -7.53 -17.69
C LYS A 53 -5.29 -8.66 -16.72
N ALA A 54 -5.92 -8.64 -15.54
CA ALA A 54 -5.71 -9.65 -14.51
C ALA A 54 -6.23 -11.03 -14.91
N LYS A 55 -7.21 -11.13 -15.81
CA LYS A 55 -7.71 -12.41 -16.35
C LYS A 55 -6.61 -13.27 -16.99
N TYR A 56 -5.56 -12.63 -17.51
CA TYR A 56 -4.44 -13.30 -18.16
C TYR A 56 -3.27 -13.55 -17.20
N LEU A 57 -3.45 -13.26 -15.90
CA LEU A 57 -2.46 -13.51 -14.87
C LEU A 57 -2.87 -14.76 -14.08
N ILE A 58 -1.91 -15.65 -13.86
CA ILE A 58 -2.05 -16.85 -13.05
C ILE A 58 -1.17 -16.68 -11.82
N ALA A 59 -1.75 -16.86 -10.64
CA ALA A 59 -1.02 -16.82 -9.38
C ALA A 59 -0.76 -18.25 -8.90
N TYR A 60 0.51 -18.61 -8.79
CA TYR A 60 0.98 -19.87 -8.22
C TYR A 60 1.42 -19.62 -6.79
N GLN A 61 0.84 -20.36 -5.84
CA GLN A 61 1.27 -20.29 -4.45
C GLN A 61 2.65 -20.96 -4.32
N VAL A 62 3.60 -20.22 -3.75
CA VAL A 62 4.96 -20.70 -3.44
C VAL A 62 5.10 -20.98 -1.95
N ASP A 63 4.45 -20.16 -1.12
CA ASP A 63 4.38 -20.27 0.34
C ASP A 63 3.05 -19.66 0.81
N ASP A 64 2.76 -19.68 2.12
CA ASP A 64 1.52 -19.15 2.71
C ASP A 64 1.21 -17.71 2.26
N ASP A 65 2.24 -16.86 2.23
CA ASP A 65 2.14 -15.44 1.86
C ASP A 65 2.84 -15.10 0.54
N ILE A 66 3.47 -16.08 -0.14
CA ILE A 66 4.31 -15.84 -1.33
C ILE A 66 3.65 -16.45 -2.56
N PHE A 67 3.46 -15.62 -3.57
CA PHE A 67 2.84 -16.00 -4.84
C PHE A 67 3.73 -15.61 -6.01
N GLN A 68 3.97 -16.56 -6.91
CA GLN A 68 4.53 -16.28 -8.23
C GLN A 68 3.38 -15.99 -9.19
N VAL A 69 3.27 -14.74 -9.62
CA VAL A 69 2.26 -14.30 -10.58
C VAL A 69 2.89 -14.27 -11.97
N LYS A 70 2.34 -15.06 -12.89
CA LYS A 70 2.77 -15.14 -14.29
C LYS A 70 1.66 -14.69 -15.23
N GLY A 71 2.04 -13.99 -16.29
CA GLY A 71 1.23 -13.73 -17.46
C GLY A 71 2.13 -13.63 -18.68
N ASP A 72 1.55 -13.33 -19.83
CA ASP A 72 2.21 -13.40 -21.13
C ASP A 72 3.61 -12.74 -21.20
N LYS A 73 3.77 -11.54 -20.60
CA LYS A 73 5.05 -10.81 -20.52
C LYS A 73 5.42 -10.39 -19.09
N TYR A 74 4.72 -10.92 -18.10
CA TYR A 74 4.82 -10.46 -16.73
C TYR A 74 5.10 -11.63 -15.82
N GLU A 75 6.21 -11.54 -15.10
CA GLU A 75 6.53 -12.47 -14.03
C GLU A 75 6.94 -11.65 -12.81
N CYS A 76 6.22 -11.85 -11.70
CA CYS A 76 6.57 -11.23 -10.44
C CYS A 76 6.24 -12.14 -9.26
N VAL A 77 7.12 -12.12 -8.27
CA VAL A 77 6.84 -12.62 -6.93
C VAL A 77 6.16 -11.52 -6.11
N VAL A 78 5.04 -11.88 -5.49
CA VAL A 78 4.25 -11.07 -4.57
C VAL A 78 4.37 -11.70 -3.18
N ASP A 79 4.73 -10.90 -2.19
CA ASP A 79 4.76 -11.28 -0.78
C ASP A 79 3.69 -10.45 -0.05
N LEU A 80 2.62 -11.13 0.37
CA LEU A 80 1.46 -10.52 1.02
C LEU A 80 1.79 -10.03 2.43
N ARG A 81 2.66 -10.75 3.16
CA ARG A 81 3.08 -10.41 4.52
C ARG A 81 3.90 -9.14 4.57
N ARG A 82 4.90 -9.03 3.69
CA ARG A 82 5.74 -7.83 3.54
C ARG A 82 5.06 -6.74 2.71
N ARG A 83 3.93 -7.06 2.06
CA ARG A 83 3.19 -6.18 1.14
C ARG A 83 4.08 -5.68 0.00
N THR A 84 4.83 -6.61 -0.58
CA THR A 84 5.83 -6.31 -1.61
C THR A 84 5.53 -7.03 -2.93
N CYS A 85 5.97 -6.44 -4.03
CA CYS A 85 5.98 -7.06 -5.34
C CYS A 85 7.33 -6.80 -5.99
N SER A 86 7.98 -7.84 -6.51
CA SER A 86 9.20 -7.74 -7.31
C SER A 86 9.05 -6.83 -8.55
N CYS A 87 7.81 -6.64 -9.04
CA CYS A 87 7.46 -5.67 -10.06
C CYS A 87 7.60 -4.20 -9.63
N ARG A 88 7.81 -3.96 -8.33
CA ARG A 88 7.96 -2.67 -7.64
C ARG A 88 6.86 -1.62 -7.84
N LYS A 89 5.76 -1.94 -8.52
CA LYS A 89 4.69 -0.98 -8.83
C LYS A 89 3.91 -0.47 -7.62
N PHE A 90 3.92 -1.21 -6.50
CA PHE A 90 3.13 -0.88 -5.31
C PHE A 90 3.93 -0.19 -4.20
N TYR A 91 5.23 0.06 -4.37
CA TYR A 91 6.02 0.81 -3.39
C TYR A 91 5.82 2.33 -3.42
N LYS A 92 5.14 2.86 -4.43
CA LYS A 92 4.86 4.31 -4.50
C LYS A 92 3.57 4.63 -3.73
N MET A 93 3.72 4.91 -2.44
CA MET A 93 2.85 5.88 -1.77
C MET A 93 3.39 7.28 -2.10
N GLU A 94 3.12 7.75 -3.32
CA GLU A 94 3.21 9.17 -3.71
C GLU A 94 1.79 9.75 -3.73
#